data_AF-A0A935F8X7-F1
#
_entry.id   AF-A0A935F8X7-F1
#
_cell.length_a   1.000
_cell.length_b   1.000
_cell.length_c   1.000
_cell.angle_alpha   90.00
_cell.angle_beta   90.00
_cell.angle_gamma   90.00
#
_symmetry.space_group_name_H-M   'P 1'
#
loop_
_entity.id
_entity.type
_entity.pdbx_description
1 polymer ?
#
loop_
_entity_poly.entity_id
_entity_poly.type
_entity_poly.pdbx_seq_one_letter_code
_entity_poly.pdbx_strand_id
1 'polypeptide(L)'
;MRFSSILRLFILAICSPVFFSCNEKEELTSASLNDYTSLAAGKYITYRLDSTVFTNFGRAIEVHKYQVKHQVDALITDNLGRPSYRVFRFIRDSAGLQSWQPNGSYFVTVLSDQLEIIDDNLRVIKLHLPIKNGFSWKGNRHLPMDPFASLFNFNNDDNISDWDFFYDGDPASFSYQGKLY
;
A
#
# COMPACT_ATOMS: atom_id res chain seq x y z
N MET A 1 11.38 6.56 -69.64
CA MET A 1 10.47 6.07 -68.57
C MET A 1 11.06 4.98 -67.67
N ARG A 2 11.98 4.12 -68.13
CA ARG A 2 12.57 3.03 -67.31
C ARG A 2 13.59 3.49 -66.24
N PHE A 3 14.34 4.57 -66.47
CA PHE A 3 15.37 5.06 -65.52
C PHE A 3 14.78 5.67 -64.23
N SER A 4 13.66 6.39 -64.35
CA SER A 4 12.92 6.96 -63.22
C SER A 4 12.31 5.89 -62.30
N SER A 5 11.91 4.74 -62.88
CA SER A 5 11.34 3.63 -62.12
C SER A 5 12.39 2.88 -61.29
N ILE A 6 13.61 2.76 -61.82
CA ILE A 6 14.75 2.13 -61.11
C ILE A 6 15.25 3.03 -59.97
N LEU A 7 15.28 4.35 -60.18
CA LEU A 7 15.64 5.32 -59.15
C LEU A 7 14.63 5.34 -57.99
N ARG A 8 13.32 5.21 -58.28
CA ARG A 8 12.27 5.09 -57.27
C ARG A 8 12.35 3.78 -56.48
N LEU A 9 12.71 2.67 -57.11
CA LEU A 9 12.97 1.40 -56.42
C LEU A 9 14.22 1.47 -55.52
N PHE A 10 15.26 2.19 -55.94
CA PHE A 10 16.47 2.39 -55.13
C PHE A 10 16.20 3.26 -53.89
N ILE A 11 15.35 4.28 -54.01
CA ILE A 11 14.94 5.13 -52.88
C ILE A 11 14.07 4.35 -51.89
N LEU A 12 13.20 3.43 -52.35
CA LEU A 12 12.42 2.55 -51.48
C LEU A 12 13.30 1.53 -50.75
N ALA A 13 14.37 1.04 -51.38
CA ALA A 13 15.28 0.06 -50.79
C ALA A 13 16.21 0.66 -49.71
N ILE A 14 16.57 1.94 -49.84
CA ILE A 14 17.42 2.65 -48.86
C ILE A 14 16.64 3.08 -47.62
N CYS A 15 15.32 3.23 -47.70
CA CYS A 15 14.46 3.59 -46.56
C CYS A 15 14.06 2.41 -45.65
N SER A 16 14.52 1.18 -45.92
CA SER A 16 13.95 -0.03 -45.29
C SER A 16 14.64 -0.62 -44.03
N PRO A 17 15.79 -0.14 -43.51
CA PRO A 17 16.28 -0.68 -42.22
C PRO A 17 16.40 0.41 -41.15
N VAL A 18 15.28 0.88 -40.59
CA VAL A 18 15.32 1.72 -39.36
C VAL A 18 14.34 1.27 -38.28
N PHE A 19 13.72 0.08 -38.41
CA PHE A 19 12.74 -0.40 -37.43
C PHE A 19 13.26 -1.47 -36.45
N PHE A 20 14.58 -1.57 -36.24
CA PHE A 20 15.11 -2.29 -35.08
C PHE A 20 15.23 -1.36 -33.88
N SER A 21 14.08 -0.92 -33.36
CA SER A 21 14.01 -0.40 -31.98
C SER A 21 13.94 -1.60 -31.06
N CYS A 22 15.11 -2.08 -30.64
CA CYS A 22 15.19 -3.02 -29.52
C CYS A 22 14.79 -2.23 -28.28
N ASN A 23 13.52 -2.33 -27.87
CA ASN A 23 13.13 -1.89 -26.53
C ASN A 23 13.79 -2.88 -25.56
N GLU A 24 14.93 -2.50 -24.99
CA GLU A 24 15.41 -3.15 -23.78
C GLU A 24 14.24 -3.06 -22.78
N LYS A 25 13.58 -4.19 -22.55
CA LYS A 25 12.68 -4.29 -21.42
C LYS A 25 13.59 -4.23 -20.21
N GLU A 26 13.71 -3.06 -19.60
CA GLU A 26 14.27 -2.96 -18.26
C GLU A 26 13.40 -3.87 -17.38
N GLU A 27 13.94 -5.05 -17.07
CA GLU A 27 13.37 -5.91 -16.07
C GLU A 27 13.62 -5.19 -14.75
N LEU A 28 12.62 -4.44 -14.29
CA LEU A 28 12.69 -3.72 -13.02
C LEU A 28 12.74 -4.77 -11.91
N THR A 29 13.95 -5.19 -11.55
CA THR A 29 14.19 -6.08 -10.43
C THR A 29 13.75 -5.35 -9.16
N SER A 30 12.63 -5.80 -8.59
CA SER A 30 12.09 -5.27 -7.34
C SER A 30 12.06 -6.39 -6.30
N ALA A 31 12.27 -6.03 -5.03
CA ALA A 31 12.00 -6.94 -3.93
C ALA A 31 10.54 -7.41 -3.95
N SER A 32 10.30 -8.61 -3.41
CA SER A 32 8.95 -9.17 -3.36
C SER A 32 8.14 -8.44 -2.29
N LEU A 33 6.84 -8.21 -2.54
CA LEU A 33 5.94 -7.72 -1.49
C LEU A 33 5.89 -8.64 -0.28
N ASN A 34 6.19 -9.93 -0.45
CA ASN A 34 6.30 -10.90 0.63
C ASN A 34 7.46 -10.60 1.59
N ASP A 35 8.53 -9.95 1.12
CA ASP A 35 9.68 -9.58 1.96
C ASP A 35 9.29 -8.48 2.97
N TYR A 36 8.29 -7.67 2.62
CA TYR A 36 7.74 -6.60 3.47
C TYR A 36 6.48 -7.04 4.23
N THR A 37 6.03 -8.29 4.04
CA THR A 37 4.82 -8.80 4.67
C THR A 37 5.03 -10.14 5.33
N SER A 38 5.05 -10.16 6.66
CA SER A 38 5.10 -11.41 7.43
C SER A 38 3.70 -11.93 7.78
N LEU A 39 2.89 -12.21 6.76
CA LEU A 39 1.49 -12.65 6.93
C LEU A 39 1.43 -14.17 7.10
N ALA A 40 1.27 -14.63 8.34
CA ALA A 40 0.99 -16.02 8.66
C ALA A 40 0.05 -16.10 9.85
N ALA A 41 -0.92 -17.00 9.81
CA ALA A 41 -1.89 -17.21 10.89
C ALA A 41 -1.19 -17.36 12.25
N GLY A 42 -1.67 -16.64 13.25
CA GLY A 42 -1.10 -16.59 14.60
C GLY A 42 0.03 -15.57 14.80
N LYS A 43 0.65 -15.04 13.74
CA LYS A 43 1.60 -13.91 13.88
C LYS A 43 0.84 -12.65 14.29
N TYR A 44 1.48 -11.85 15.13
CA TYR A 44 0.92 -10.59 15.59
C TYR A 44 2.02 -9.55 15.83
N ILE A 45 1.60 -8.29 15.86
CA ILE A 45 2.40 -7.15 16.29
C ILE A 45 1.61 -6.37 17.34
N THR A 46 2.30 -5.83 18.34
CA THR A 46 1.71 -5.00 19.40
C THR A 46 2.35 -3.62 19.39
N TYR A 47 1.51 -2.60 19.45
CA TYR A 47 1.86 -1.19 19.49
C TYR A 47 1.49 -0.61 20.85
N ARG A 48 2.30 0.35 21.33
CA ARG A 48 1.89 1.27 22.39
C ARG A 48 1.50 2.57 21.71
N LEU A 49 0.26 3.00 21.93
CA LEU A 49 -0.34 4.14 21.26
C LEU A 49 -0.90 5.10 22.29
N ASP A 50 -1.04 6.35 21.89
CA ASP A 50 -1.78 7.38 22.60
C ASP A 50 -2.73 8.12 21.67
N SER A 51 -3.80 8.64 22.26
CA SER A 51 -4.78 9.51 21.59
C SER A 51 -4.94 10.77 22.40
N THR A 52 -4.81 11.91 21.73
CA THR A 52 -5.21 13.21 22.27
C THR A 52 -6.71 13.38 22.04
N VAL A 53 -7.47 13.48 23.12
CA VAL A 53 -8.93 13.60 23.07
C VAL A 53 -9.37 14.92 23.71
N PHE A 54 -10.38 15.53 23.11
CA PHE A 54 -10.95 16.79 23.58
C PHE A 54 -12.26 16.48 24.32
N THR A 55 -12.22 16.51 25.64
CA THR A 55 -13.38 16.22 26.51
C THR A 55 -14.02 17.53 27.00
N ASN A 56 -15.13 17.41 27.73
CA ASN A 56 -15.84 18.57 28.30
C ASN A 56 -16.20 19.65 27.25
N PHE A 57 -16.78 19.24 26.12
CA PHE A 57 -17.12 20.12 24.99
C PHE A 57 -15.90 20.89 24.44
N GLY A 58 -14.75 20.23 24.34
CA GLY A 58 -13.52 20.83 23.83
C GLY A 58 -12.76 21.70 24.82
N ARG A 59 -13.18 21.78 26.08
CA ARG A 59 -12.53 22.61 27.11
C ARG A 59 -11.39 21.90 27.84
N ALA A 60 -11.34 20.57 27.78
CA ALA A 60 -10.29 19.78 28.39
C ALA A 60 -9.58 18.95 27.32
N ILE A 61 -8.25 18.92 27.41
CA ILE A 61 -7.39 18.07 26.57
C ILE A 61 -6.90 16.95 27.47
N GLU A 62 -7.19 15.72 27.09
CA GLU A 62 -6.72 14.53 27.77
C GLU A 62 -5.88 13.68 26.82
N VAL A 63 -4.90 12.95 27.37
CA VAL A 63 -4.12 11.97 26.61
C VAL A 63 -4.43 10.59 27.15
N HIS A 64 -5.08 9.78 26.33
CA HIS A 64 -5.40 8.39 26.65
C HIS A 64 -4.33 7.48 26.06
N LYS A 65 -3.84 6.52 26.85
CA LYS A 65 -2.76 5.61 26.43
C LYS A 65 -3.24 4.17 26.47
N TYR A 66 -2.87 3.39 25.46
CA TYR A 66 -3.33 2.01 25.32
C TYR A 66 -2.31 1.16 24.56
N GLN A 67 -2.52 -0.15 24.60
CA GLN A 67 -1.82 -1.10 23.74
C GLN A 67 -2.78 -1.61 22.68
N VAL A 68 -2.33 -1.69 21.42
CA VAL A 68 -3.09 -2.28 20.32
C VAL A 68 -2.34 -3.47 19.76
N LYS A 69 -3.03 -4.57 19.51
CA LYS A 69 -2.49 -5.78 18.89
C LYS A 69 -3.18 -6.04 17.57
N HIS A 70 -2.40 -6.23 16.51
CA HIS A 70 -2.90 -6.69 15.20
C HIS A 70 -2.46 -8.14 15.04
N GLN A 71 -3.41 -9.06 14.94
CA GLN A 71 -3.16 -10.49 14.86
C GLN A 71 -3.71 -11.06 13.54
N VAL A 72 -2.84 -11.70 12.78
CA VAL A 72 -3.24 -12.43 11.56
C VAL A 72 -4.03 -13.66 11.99
N ASP A 73 -5.28 -13.72 11.56
CA ASP A 73 -6.20 -14.79 11.93
C ASP A 73 -6.10 -15.94 10.92
N ALA A 74 -6.53 -15.69 9.68
CA ALA A 74 -6.63 -16.72 8.66
C ALA A 74 -6.49 -16.15 7.25
N LEU A 75 -6.13 -17.03 6.31
CA LEU A 75 -6.28 -16.79 4.88
C LEU A 75 -7.73 -17.08 4.48
N ILE A 76 -8.38 -16.10 3.86
CA ILE A 76 -9.76 -16.15 3.40
C ILE A 76 -9.83 -15.79 1.91
N THR A 77 -11.02 -15.90 1.33
CA THR A 77 -11.31 -15.39 -0.01
C THR A 77 -12.02 -14.04 0.12
N ASP A 78 -11.53 -13.02 -0.56
CA ASP A 78 -12.16 -11.69 -0.58
C ASP A 78 -13.37 -11.64 -1.51
N ASN A 79 -14.06 -10.48 -1.52
CA ASN A 79 -15.27 -10.27 -2.33
C ASN A 79 -15.03 -10.31 -3.85
N LEU A 80 -13.76 -10.38 -4.30
CA LEU A 80 -13.38 -10.52 -5.70
C LEU A 80 -12.84 -11.92 -6.02
N GLY A 81 -12.93 -12.88 -5.10
CA GLY A 81 -12.46 -14.25 -5.29
C GLY A 81 -10.96 -14.43 -5.09
N ARG A 82 -10.25 -13.46 -4.48
CA ARG A 82 -8.79 -13.47 -4.31
C ARG A 82 -8.40 -13.93 -2.90
N PRO A 83 -7.24 -14.58 -2.72
CA PRO A 83 -6.73 -14.89 -1.38
C PRO A 83 -6.38 -13.61 -0.61
N SER A 84 -6.87 -13.48 0.62
CA SER A 84 -6.67 -12.32 1.47
C SER A 84 -6.54 -12.72 2.94
N TYR A 85 -5.68 -12.06 3.70
CA TYR A 85 -5.51 -12.33 5.12
C TYR A 85 -6.46 -11.48 5.94
N ARG A 86 -7.25 -12.12 6.81
CA ARG A 86 -8.03 -11.42 7.84
C ARG A 86 -7.13 -11.10 9.03
N VAL A 87 -7.15 -9.86 9.49
CA VAL A 87 -6.41 -9.40 10.67
C VAL A 87 -7.39 -8.86 11.69
N PHE A 88 -7.34 -9.39 12.92
CA PHE A 88 -8.08 -8.86 14.05
C PHE A 88 -7.26 -7.83 14.80
N ARG A 89 -7.89 -6.71 15.14
CA ARG A 89 -7.36 -5.71 16.07
C ARG A 89 -7.92 -5.97 17.45
N PHE A 90 -7.06 -5.81 18.45
CA PHE A 90 -7.42 -5.83 19.85
C PHE A 90 -6.83 -4.62 20.56
N ILE A 91 -7.47 -4.17 21.63
CA ILE A 91 -7.02 -3.06 22.47
C ILE A 91 -7.06 -3.45 23.95
N ARG A 92 -6.16 -2.89 24.76
CA ARG A 92 -6.20 -2.97 26.22
C ARG A 92 -5.55 -1.73 26.84
N ASP A 93 -5.63 -1.62 28.15
CA ASP A 93 -5.00 -0.54 28.92
C ASP A 93 -3.48 -0.47 28.70
N SER A 94 -2.91 0.72 28.90
CA SER A 94 -1.47 0.96 28.67
C SER A 94 -0.53 0.12 29.54
N ALA A 95 -0.98 -0.25 30.75
CA ALA A 95 -0.22 -1.09 31.68
C ALA A 95 -0.35 -2.59 31.36
N GLY A 96 -1.30 -2.97 30.50
CA GLY A 96 -1.56 -4.36 30.10
C GLY A 96 -2.14 -5.23 31.21
N LEU A 97 -2.82 -4.61 32.19
CA LEU A 97 -3.43 -5.30 33.32
C LEU A 97 -4.77 -5.95 32.96
N GLN A 98 -5.48 -5.39 31.99
CA GLN A 98 -6.75 -5.88 31.49
C GLN A 98 -6.55 -6.85 30.32
N SER A 99 -7.55 -7.71 30.12
CA SER A 99 -7.60 -8.62 28.97
C SER A 99 -7.78 -7.86 27.67
N TRP A 100 -7.21 -8.39 26.58
CA TRP A 100 -7.42 -7.88 25.23
C TRP A 100 -8.92 -7.84 24.88
N GLN A 101 -9.39 -6.67 24.44
CA GLN A 101 -10.75 -6.47 23.93
C GLN A 101 -10.72 -6.35 22.41
N PRO A 102 -11.70 -6.91 21.67
CA PRO A 102 -11.80 -6.71 20.22
C PRO A 102 -11.89 -5.23 19.84
N ASN A 103 -11.20 -4.82 18.77
CA ASN A 103 -11.14 -3.44 18.27
C ASN A 103 -11.19 -3.39 16.73
N GLY A 104 -12.08 -4.19 16.14
CA GLY A 104 -12.29 -4.27 14.70
C GLY A 104 -11.36 -5.24 13.96
N SER A 105 -11.45 -5.20 12.64
CA SER A 105 -10.70 -6.09 11.75
C SER A 105 -10.51 -5.46 10.38
N TYR A 106 -9.45 -5.85 9.69
CA TYR A 106 -9.20 -5.44 8.31
C TYR A 106 -8.63 -6.60 7.50
N PHE A 107 -8.57 -6.43 6.18
CA PHE A 107 -8.03 -7.42 5.27
C PHE A 107 -6.74 -6.94 4.62
N VAL A 108 -5.82 -7.87 4.37
CA VAL A 108 -4.58 -7.63 3.63
C VAL A 108 -4.50 -8.58 2.45
N THR A 109 -4.57 -8.04 1.24
CA THR A 109 -4.48 -8.80 -0.01
C THR A 109 -3.15 -8.47 -0.68
N VAL A 110 -2.30 -9.48 -0.85
CA VAL A 110 -1.02 -9.35 -1.57
C VAL A 110 -1.23 -9.81 -3.01
N LEU A 111 -1.08 -8.90 -3.97
CA LEU A 111 -1.14 -9.18 -5.40
C LEU A 111 0.27 -9.29 -6.00
N SER A 112 0.36 -9.49 -7.31
CA SER A 112 1.64 -9.60 -8.03
C SER A 112 2.46 -8.31 -7.99
N ASP A 113 1.80 -7.15 -7.95
CA ASP A 113 2.40 -5.83 -8.12
C ASP A 113 2.03 -4.84 -7.01
N GLN A 114 1.04 -5.17 -6.17
CA GLN A 114 0.58 -4.27 -5.12
C GLN A 114 0.08 -4.99 -3.88
N LEU A 115 0.08 -4.28 -2.75
CA LEU A 115 -0.53 -4.70 -1.50
C LEU A 115 -1.73 -3.82 -1.20
N GLU A 116 -2.89 -4.44 -1.05
CA GLU A 116 -4.13 -3.77 -0.69
C GLU A 116 -4.45 -4.01 0.79
N ILE A 117 -4.82 -2.94 1.49
CA ILE A 117 -5.50 -3.01 2.79
C ILE A 117 -6.95 -2.59 2.61
N ILE A 118 -7.87 -3.34 3.20
CA ILE A 118 -9.29 -3.01 3.23
C ILE A 118 -9.74 -2.92 4.69
N ASP A 119 -10.04 -1.71 5.15
CA ASP A 119 -10.53 -1.42 6.50
C ASP A 119 -11.83 -0.61 6.38
N ASP A 120 -12.89 -1.00 7.11
CA ASP A 120 -14.21 -0.36 7.02
C ASP A 120 -14.72 -0.13 5.59
N ASN A 121 -14.53 -1.12 4.71
CA ASN A 121 -14.84 -1.09 3.26
C ASN A 121 -14.05 -0.05 2.44
N LEU A 122 -13.04 0.60 3.01
CA LEU A 122 -12.13 1.49 2.32
C LEU A 122 -10.89 0.72 1.88
N ARG A 123 -10.69 0.64 0.56
CA ARG A 123 -9.54 -0.05 -0.04
C ARG A 123 -8.42 0.94 -0.35
N VAL A 124 -7.22 0.65 0.15
CA VAL A 124 -6.02 1.46 -0.08
C VAL A 124 -4.89 0.55 -0.58
N ILE A 125 -4.18 1.01 -1.61
CA ILE A 125 -2.94 0.38 -2.05
C ILE A 125 -1.80 0.92 -1.19
N LYS A 126 -1.35 0.10 -0.24
CA LYS A 126 -0.34 0.50 0.76
C LYS A 126 1.09 0.34 0.27
N LEU A 127 1.35 -0.64 -0.60
CA LEU A 127 2.63 -0.83 -1.28
C LEU A 127 2.36 -1.12 -2.75
N HIS A 128 3.22 -0.65 -3.63
CA HIS A 128 3.17 -0.93 -5.06
C HIS A 128 4.59 -1.13 -5.60
N LEU A 129 4.77 -2.06 -6.53
CA LEU A 129 6.06 -2.32 -7.17
C LEU A 129 6.34 -1.29 -8.29
N PRO A 130 7.61 -0.96 -8.54
CA PRO A 130 8.80 -1.40 -7.82
C PRO A 130 8.98 -0.70 -6.45
N ILE A 131 9.53 -1.43 -5.48
CA ILE A 131 9.98 -0.85 -4.21
C ILE A 131 11.33 -0.18 -4.45
N LYS A 132 11.27 1.07 -4.89
CA LYS A 132 12.43 1.89 -5.25
C LYS A 132 12.21 3.31 -4.79
N ASN A 133 13.26 3.92 -4.25
CA ASN A 133 13.24 5.33 -3.86
C ASN A 133 12.66 6.22 -4.97
N GLY A 134 11.73 7.09 -4.61
CA GLY A 134 11.05 8.02 -5.51
C GLY A 134 9.97 7.40 -6.41
N PHE A 135 9.77 6.08 -6.41
CA PHE A 135 8.63 5.48 -7.13
C PHE A 135 7.34 5.90 -6.43
N SER A 136 6.38 6.40 -7.21
CA SER A 136 5.10 6.92 -6.71
C SER A 136 3.89 6.26 -7.36
N TRP A 137 2.78 6.21 -6.61
CA TRP A 137 1.51 5.67 -7.08
C TRP A 137 0.33 6.34 -6.38
N LYS A 138 -0.86 6.23 -7.00
CA LYS A 138 -2.13 6.68 -6.41
C LYS A 138 -2.63 5.65 -5.39
N GLY A 139 -2.15 5.73 -4.15
CA GLY A 139 -2.47 4.79 -3.08
C GLY A 139 -3.96 4.73 -2.73
N ASN A 140 -4.62 5.88 -2.82
CA ASN A 140 -6.03 6.06 -2.44
C ASN A 140 -7.00 5.99 -3.62
N ARG A 141 -6.56 5.54 -4.82
CA ARG A 141 -7.39 5.55 -6.05
C ARG A 141 -8.71 4.77 -5.97
N HIS A 142 -8.87 3.91 -4.96
CA HIS A 142 -10.07 3.10 -4.74
C HIS A 142 -11.02 3.70 -3.69
N LEU A 143 -10.63 4.80 -3.03
CA LEU A 143 -11.51 5.48 -2.10
C LEU A 143 -12.62 6.23 -2.86
N PRO A 144 -13.85 6.26 -2.34
CA PRO A 144 -14.88 7.13 -2.87
C PRO A 144 -14.54 8.61 -2.61
N MET A 145 -15.31 9.52 -3.22
CA MET A 145 -15.31 10.92 -2.83
C MET A 145 -15.73 11.04 -1.35
N ASP A 146 -15.00 11.85 -0.60
CA ASP A 146 -15.22 12.13 0.83
C ASP A 146 -15.41 10.87 1.71
N PRO A 147 -14.41 9.96 1.74
CA PRO A 147 -14.55 8.64 2.36
C PRO A 147 -14.82 8.67 3.86
N PHE A 148 -14.58 9.81 4.52
CA PHE A 148 -14.73 9.97 5.97
C PHE A 148 -15.82 10.97 6.38
N ALA A 149 -16.62 11.49 5.44
CA ALA A 149 -17.65 12.50 5.73
C ALA A 149 -18.73 12.02 6.72
N SER A 150 -18.95 10.71 6.83
CA SER A 150 -19.89 10.14 7.81
C SER A 150 -19.32 10.07 9.23
N LEU A 151 -17.99 10.16 9.39
CA LEU A 151 -17.29 9.99 10.66
C LEU A 151 -16.87 11.34 11.27
N PHE A 152 -16.57 12.33 10.43
CA PHE A 152 -16.05 13.62 10.88
C PHE A 152 -16.87 14.78 10.29
N ASN A 153 -17.21 15.75 11.14
CA ASN A 153 -17.95 16.97 10.77
C ASN A 153 -17.07 18.04 10.07
N PHE A 154 -15.84 17.67 9.70
CA PHE A 154 -14.86 18.51 9.02
C PHE A 154 -14.10 17.63 8.02
N ASN A 155 -13.93 18.13 6.81
CA ASN A 155 -13.18 17.47 5.74
C ASN A 155 -12.00 18.36 5.35
N ASN A 156 -10.78 17.87 5.55
CA ASN A 156 -9.55 18.41 4.97
C ASN A 156 -8.98 17.49 3.88
N ASP A 157 -9.75 16.48 3.49
CA ASP A 157 -9.33 15.38 2.64
C ASP A 157 -9.91 15.50 1.22
N ASP A 158 -10.39 16.69 0.83
CA ASP A 158 -10.91 16.99 -0.50
C ASP A 158 -9.84 16.60 -1.54
N ASN A 159 -10.11 15.54 -2.30
CA ASN A 159 -9.21 14.87 -3.26
C ASN A 159 -8.12 13.95 -2.65
N ILE A 160 -8.40 13.28 -1.52
CA ILE A 160 -7.52 12.23 -0.98
C ILE A 160 -7.22 11.10 -1.98
N SER A 161 -8.11 10.88 -2.96
CA SER A 161 -7.91 9.96 -4.08
C SER A 161 -6.71 10.35 -4.97
N ASP A 162 -6.38 11.63 -5.03
CA ASP A 162 -5.33 12.19 -5.88
C ASP A 162 -3.96 12.21 -5.19
N TRP A 163 -3.89 11.80 -3.92
CA TRP A 163 -2.62 11.78 -3.19
C TRP A 163 -1.65 10.77 -3.81
N ASP A 164 -0.41 11.23 -3.99
CA ASP A 164 0.70 10.40 -4.43
C ASP A 164 1.41 9.82 -3.21
N PHE A 165 1.40 8.49 -3.12
CA PHE A 165 2.25 7.75 -2.19
C PHE A 165 3.59 7.55 -2.89
N PHE A 166 4.68 7.54 -2.14
CA PHE A 166 6.00 7.26 -2.70
C PHE A 166 6.89 6.59 -1.67
N TYR A 167 7.93 5.91 -2.14
CA TYR A 167 9.00 5.44 -1.26
C TYR A 167 10.03 6.55 -1.06
N ASP A 168 10.32 6.87 0.19
CA ASP A 168 11.40 7.76 0.58
C ASP A 168 12.59 6.94 1.09
N GLY A 169 13.70 7.01 0.38
CA GLY A 169 14.92 6.24 0.66
C GLY A 169 14.97 4.88 -0.04
N ASP A 170 16.18 4.33 -0.12
CA ASP A 170 16.41 2.99 -0.66
C ASP A 170 16.04 1.91 0.36
N PRO A 171 15.60 0.72 -0.08
CA PRO A 171 15.42 -0.43 0.81
C PRO A 171 16.71 -0.76 1.56
N ALA A 172 16.79 -0.34 2.82
CA ALA A 172 17.94 -0.59 3.68
C ALA A 172 17.61 -1.69 4.67
N SER A 173 18.62 -2.52 4.96
CA SER A 173 18.56 -3.44 6.09
C SER A 173 18.47 -2.66 7.40
N PHE A 174 17.45 -2.94 8.19
CA PHE A 174 17.24 -2.32 9.50
C PHE A 174 17.73 -3.28 10.59
N SER A 175 18.38 -2.74 11.64
CA SER A 175 18.73 -3.57 12.80
C SER A 175 18.03 -3.06 14.05
N TYR A 176 17.40 -3.97 14.78
CA TYR A 176 16.80 -3.68 16.07
C TYR A 176 17.16 -4.78 17.06
N GLN A 177 17.73 -4.39 18.20
CA GLN A 177 18.17 -5.30 19.26
C GLN A 177 19.09 -6.43 18.74
N GLY A 178 20.02 -6.09 17.83
CA GLY A 178 20.99 -7.04 17.28
C GLY A 178 20.43 -8.02 16.25
N LYS A 179 19.16 -7.89 15.87
CA LYS A 179 18.56 -8.65 14.78
C LYS A 179 18.44 -7.77 13.53
N LEU A 180 18.97 -8.27 12.42
CA LEU A 180 18.86 -7.68 11.10
C LEU A 180 17.51 -8.05 10.48
N TYR A 181 16.86 -7.06 9.87
CA TYR A 181 15.57 -7.11 9.20
C TYR A 181 15.70 -6.49 7.81
#